data_AF-A0A1M5XLB7-F1
#
_entry.id   AF-A0A1M5XLB7-F1
#
_cell.length_a   1.000
_cell.length_b   1.000
_cell.length_c   1.000
_cell.angle_alpha   90.00
_cell.angle_beta   90.00
_cell.angle_gamma   90.00
#
_symmetry.space_group_name_H-M   'P 1'
#
loop_
_entity.id
_entity.type
_entity.pdbx_description
1 polymer ?
#
loop_
_entity_poly.entity_id
_entity_poly.type
_entity_poly.pdbx_seq_one_letter_code
_entity_poly.pdbx_strand_id
1 'polypeptide(L)'
;MTTFHVAVDHLDPDTHDITTTYLGTVDQAHVDRVRAIAALPGSERHVNEDPRHEGAFMVLRDDGDLDVYEPTSPAEPTSPAEHAAPERDALPEAHDETGDRLAGFLSSDSRTLVGAPHGASGPAYIDGVTRFGDQRIGGAMDTPLEPPRAVWHTTESPAGAGYFTSVAAYLIRAGVEPQVIYCPVTDRLGQFGPLNLSSRALKNDGTQRTNRTGKVCIQIEVLGRAASPWTKGFDPKAKPNFQRLLTAIRAHGIPDVWPVGAPPATAAAATERPRVTWENKGGHYGHSQIPGQDHWDPGAIDTEIVPGRPRPADGGTAPDAGSGTYTVKAGDTLTSIAAAHGTTVAVLLSLNGIKDADEISVGQKLRLPAAGPAKPPAPRYEPFPGTAFFRAGHRSPLVTALGKRLVELGFGKHYTSGPGPEWTEADRLNVADFQRSRPELAGDADGIPGPKTWAALNIPKL
;
A
#
# COMPACT_ATOMS: atom_id res chain seq x y z
N MET A 1 -20.63 10.46 35.31
CA MET A 1 -20.95 11.00 33.97
C MET A 1 -19.75 10.73 33.11
N THR A 2 -19.94 10.21 31.90
CA THR A 2 -18.85 10.07 30.94
C THR A 2 -18.37 11.47 30.55
N THR A 3 -17.06 11.69 30.60
CA THR A 3 -16.40 12.91 30.13
C THR A 3 -15.55 12.57 28.91
N PHE A 4 -15.23 13.56 28.10
CA PHE A 4 -14.48 13.40 26.85
C PHE A 4 -13.36 14.41 26.76
N HIS A 5 -12.17 13.99 26.36
CA HIS A 5 -11.14 14.87 25.82
C HIS A 5 -11.57 15.38 24.45
N VAL A 6 -11.40 16.68 24.21
CA VAL A 6 -11.73 17.32 22.93
C VAL A 6 -10.51 18.00 22.35
N ALA A 7 -10.22 17.72 21.09
CA ALA A 7 -9.23 18.44 20.29
C ALA A 7 -9.82 18.82 18.92
N VAL A 8 -9.21 19.79 18.25
CA VAL A 8 -9.58 20.19 16.89
C VAL A 8 -8.32 20.16 16.03
N ASP A 9 -8.36 19.39 14.96
CA ASP A 9 -7.36 19.44 13.91
C ASP A 9 -7.75 20.56 12.94
N HIS A 10 -6.98 21.64 12.96
CA HIS A 10 -7.15 22.78 12.07
C HIS A 10 -6.45 22.54 10.75
N LEU A 11 -7.17 22.75 9.66
CA LEU A 11 -6.63 22.69 8.32
C LEU A 11 -6.16 24.07 7.86
N ASP A 12 -4.88 24.20 7.53
CA ASP A 12 -4.42 25.34 6.73
C ASP A 12 -4.88 25.14 5.27
N PRO A 13 -5.74 26.02 4.71
CA PRO A 13 -6.29 25.84 3.38
C PRO A 13 -5.26 26.01 2.26
N ASP A 14 -4.13 26.67 2.54
CA ASP A 14 -3.10 26.99 1.55
C ASP A 14 -1.94 25.99 1.62
N THR A 15 -1.44 25.71 2.82
CA THR A 15 -0.31 24.79 3.02
C THR A 15 -0.75 23.33 3.13
N HIS A 16 -2.00 23.10 3.53
CA HIS A 16 -2.54 21.77 3.86
C HIS A 16 -1.88 21.11 5.06
N ASP A 17 -1.17 21.90 5.86
CA ASP A 17 -0.69 21.45 7.16
C ASP A 17 -1.86 21.32 8.12
N ILE A 18 -1.72 20.38 9.04
CA ILE A 18 -2.68 20.16 10.12
C ILE A 18 -2.02 20.59 11.41
N THR A 19 -2.70 21.46 12.16
CA THR A 19 -2.31 21.82 13.53
C THR A 19 -3.41 21.44 14.50
N THR A 20 -3.07 20.75 15.58
CA THR A 20 -4.05 20.30 16.57
C THR A 20 -4.14 21.27 17.75
N THR A 21 -5.35 21.73 18.08
CA THR A 21 -5.65 22.49 19.29
C THR A 21 -6.42 21.62 20.28
N TYR A 22 -5.86 21.39 21.47
CA TYR A 22 -6.57 20.70 22.55
C TYR A 22 -7.48 21.68 23.31
N LEU A 23 -8.77 21.34 23.44
CA LEU A 23 -9.81 22.17 24.03
C LEU A 23 -10.17 21.80 25.48
N GLY A 24 -9.61 20.70 26.01
CA GLY A 24 -9.88 20.24 27.39
C GLY A 24 -10.91 19.11 27.44
N THR A 25 -11.59 18.99 28.59
CA THR A 25 -12.61 17.96 28.83
C THR A 25 -14.03 18.50 28.78
N VAL A 26 -14.95 17.80 28.12
CA VAL A 26 -16.40 18.10 28.09
C VAL A 26 -17.23 16.97 28.69
N ASP A 27 -18.47 17.25 29.05
CA ASP A 27 -19.41 16.25 29.57
C ASP A 27 -20.24 15.57 28.47
N GLN A 28 -20.93 14.47 28.83
CA GLN A 28 -21.84 13.77 27.94
C GLN A 28 -22.93 14.70 27.36
N ALA A 29 -23.42 15.68 28.14
CA ALA A 29 -24.45 16.61 27.67
C ALA A 29 -23.96 17.50 26.52
N HIS A 30 -22.67 17.88 26.52
CA HIS A 30 -22.04 18.55 25.38
C HIS A 30 -21.98 17.65 24.16
N VAL A 31 -21.52 16.40 24.32
CA VAL A 31 -21.45 15.41 23.23
C VAL A 31 -22.81 15.17 22.59
N ASP A 32 -23.85 15.01 23.42
CA ASP A 32 -25.22 14.79 22.94
C ASP A 32 -25.72 15.99 22.13
N ARG A 33 -25.39 17.22 22.55
CA ARG A 33 -25.71 18.44 21.79
C ARG A 33 -24.98 18.48 20.45
N VAL A 34 -23.69 18.16 20.41
CA VAL A 34 -22.90 18.15 19.17
C VAL A 34 -23.47 17.15 18.17
N ARG A 35 -23.79 15.94 18.63
CA ARG A 35 -24.43 14.90 17.81
C ARG A 35 -25.82 15.31 17.35
N ALA A 36 -26.61 15.94 18.21
CA ALA A 36 -27.93 16.44 17.85
C ALA A 36 -27.86 17.53 16.76
N ILE A 37 -26.88 18.44 16.84
CA ILE A 37 -26.65 19.46 15.80
C ILE A 37 -26.26 18.79 14.48
N ALA A 38 -25.32 17.84 14.51
CA ALA A 38 -24.89 17.13 13.31
C ALA A 38 -26.01 16.30 12.65
N ALA A 39 -27.00 15.86 13.44
CA ALA A 39 -28.15 15.12 12.95
C ALA A 39 -29.26 16.01 12.35
N LEU A 40 -29.18 17.34 12.45
CA LEU A 40 -30.18 18.23 11.87
C LEU A 40 -30.21 18.11 10.34
N PRO A 41 -31.40 18.12 9.70
CA PRO A 41 -31.50 18.19 8.25
C PRO A 41 -30.77 19.42 7.69
N GLY A 42 -29.85 19.20 6.75
CA GLY A 42 -29.02 20.28 6.17
C GLY A 42 -27.82 20.69 7.03
N SER A 43 -27.55 20.01 8.14
CA SER A 43 -26.28 20.18 8.86
C SER A 43 -25.11 19.85 7.95
N GLU A 44 -24.11 20.74 7.94
CA GLU A 44 -22.84 20.55 7.23
C GLU A 44 -21.80 19.82 8.09
N ARG A 45 -22.16 19.50 9.35
CA ARG A 45 -21.36 18.69 10.27
C ARG A 45 -21.64 17.22 10.07
N HIS A 46 -20.59 16.41 10.04
CA HIS A 46 -20.69 14.97 9.89
C HIS A 46 -19.95 14.25 10.99
N VAL A 47 -20.68 13.38 11.70
CA VAL A 47 -20.15 12.56 12.79
C VAL A 47 -19.71 11.22 12.23
N ASN A 48 -18.48 10.81 12.56
CA ASN A 48 -17.96 9.47 12.31
C ASN A 48 -17.48 8.86 13.63
N GLU A 49 -17.93 7.64 13.92
CA GLU A 49 -17.42 6.87 15.06
C GLU A 49 -15.99 6.41 14.78
N ASP A 50 -15.13 6.43 15.80
CA ASP A 50 -13.79 5.86 15.70
C ASP A 50 -13.88 4.33 15.71
N PRO A 51 -13.37 3.63 14.68
CA PRO A 51 -13.49 2.18 14.60
C PRO A 51 -12.58 1.43 15.60
N ARG A 52 -11.64 2.12 16.26
CA ARG A 52 -10.67 1.50 17.21
C ARG A 52 -10.91 1.84 18.66
N HIS A 53 -11.48 3.02 18.93
CA HIS A 53 -11.63 3.52 20.28
C HIS A 53 -13.12 3.61 20.61
N GLU A 54 -13.61 2.63 21.38
CA GLU A 54 -15.03 2.55 21.75
C GLU A 54 -15.50 3.84 22.42
N GLY A 55 -16.56 4.43 21.88
CA GLY A 55 -17.13 5.69 22.36
C GLY A 55 -16.43 6.95 21.86
N ALA A 56 -15.27 6.85 21.20
CA ALA A 56 -14.65 7.98 20.53
C ALA A 56 -15.31 8.26 19.18
N PHE A 57 -15.38 9.53 18.81
CA PHE A 57 -15.96 9.96 17.55
C PHE A 57 -15.34 11.28 17.10
N MET A 58 -15.54 11.61 15.83
CA MET A 58 -15.02 12.82 15.23
C MET A 58 -16.12 13.55 14.47
N VAL A 59 -16.01 14.87 14.41
CA VAL A 59 -16.95 15.74 13.69
C VAL A 59 -16.20 16.49 12.62
N LEU A 60 -16.45 16.11 11.36
CA LEU A 60 -16.01 16.86 10.19
C LEU A 60 -16.87 18.12 10.05
N ARG A 61 -16.22 19.27 9.95
CA ARG A 61 -16.85 20.58 9.83
C ARG A 61 -16.76 21.11 8.40
N ASP A 62 -17.63 22.06 8.08
CA ASP A 62 -17.73 22.74 6.79
C ASP A 62 -16.48 23.55 6.43
N ASP A 63 -15.86 24.15 7.44
CA ASP A 63 -14.56 24.83 7.36
C ASP A 63 -13.39 23.88 7.05
N GLY A 64 -13.62 22.57 7.12
CA GLY A 64 -12.63 21.53 6.90
C GLY A 64 -11.92 21.07 8.17
N ASP A 65 -12.21 21.66 9.32
CA ASP A 65 -11.64 21.23 10.59
C ASP A 65 -12.27 19.90 11.04
N LEU A 66 -11.50 19.17 11.87
CA LEU A 66 -11.93 17.89 12.43
C LEU A 66 -11.90 17.97 13.96
N ASP A 67 -13.08 18.05 14.56
CA ASP A 67 -13.20 17.93 16.00
C ASP A 67 -13.04 16.44 16.39
N VAL A 68 -12.31 16.18 17.46
CA VAL A 68 -11.98 14.84 17.96
C VAL A 68 -12.45 14.72 19.39
N TYR A 69 -13.29 13.72 19.66
CA TYR A 69 -13.83 13.43 20.98
C TYR A 69 -13.38 12.03 21.42
N GLU A 70 -12.61 11.96 22.49
CA GLU A 70 -12.14 10.70 23.09
C GLU A 70 -12.72 10.57 24.51
N PRO A 71 -13.39 9.46 24.87
CA PRO A 71 -13.84 9.25 26.24
C PRO A 71 -12.65 9.30 27.19
N THR A 72 -12.78 10.01 28.30
CA THR A 72 -11.81 9.95 29.39
C THR A 72 -11.92 8.54 30.00
N SER A 73 -10.85 7.75 29.98
CA SER A 73 -10.81 6.48 30.69
C SER A 73 -11.13 6.68 32.19
N PRO A 74 -11.79 5.72 32.87
CA PRO A 74 -11.92 5.77 34.32
C PRO A 74 -10.54 5.58 34.97
N ALA A 75 -9.87 6.72 35.22
CA ALA A 75 -8.61 6.96 35.93
C ALA A 75 -7.65 5.78 36.19
N GLU A 76 -6.48 5.83 35.56
CA GLU A 76 -5.23 5.88 36.32
C GLU A 76 -4.61 7.29 36.11
N PRO A 77 -3.92 7.88 37.10
CA PRO A 77 -3.51 9.28 37.02
C PRO A 77 -2.20 9.39 36.25
N THR A 78 -2.25 10.00 35.06
CA THR A 78 -1.03 10.40 34.36
C THR A 78 -1.12 11.83 33.85
N SER A 79 0.05 12.46 33.87
CA SER A 79 0.31 13.87 33.58
C SER A 79 -0.27 14.31 32.22
N PRO A 80 -0.57 15.62 32.00
CA PRO A 80 -1.06 16.17 30.73
C PRO A 80 -0.20 15.91 29.46
N ALA A 81 0.88 15.13 29.59
CA ALA A 81 1.80 14.74 28.53
C ALA A 81 1.47 13.40 27.85
N GLU A 82 0.46 12.64 28.31
CA GLU A 82 0.18 11.29 27.77
C GLU A 82 -0.80 11.20 26.58
N HIS A 83 -1.20 12.32 25.97
CA HIS A 83 -1.71 12.31 24.59
C HIS A 83 -0.56 12.28 23.54
N ALA A 84 0.58 11.70 23.91
CA ALA A 84 1.64 11.33 22.97
C ALA A 84 1.34 9.95 22.39
N ALA A 85 1.69 9.77 21.11
CA ALA A 85 1.48 8.59 20.27
C ALA A 85 1.51 7.23 21.01
N PRO A 86 0.69 6.24 20.59
CA PRO A 86 0.73 4.91 21.18
C PRO A 86 2.15 4.35 21.15
N GLU A 87 2.59 3.84 22.31
CA GLU A 87 3.89 3.20 22.49
C GLU A 87 4.13 2.15 21.40
N ARG A 88 5.29 2.28 20.76
CA ARG A 88 5.87 1.23 19.93
C ARG A 88 6.34 0.14 20.88
N ASP A 89 5.97 -1.11 20.59
CA ASP A 89 6.65 -2.26 21.20
C ASP A 89 8.17 -2.06 21.11
N ALA A 90 8.80 -2.11 22.28
CA ALA A 90 10.22 -1.88 22.47
C ALA A 90 11.06 -2.88 21.65
N LEU A 91 11.96 -2.35 20.83
CA LEU A 91 13.18 -3.06 20.42
C LEU A 91 14.31 -2.61 21.35
N PRO A 92 15.23 -3.50 21.74
CA PRO A 92 16.14 -3.25 22.86
C PRO A 92 17.12 -2.12 22.56
N GLU A 93 17.32 -1.27 23.57
CA GLU A 93 18.31 -0.21 23.61
C GLU A 93 19.73 -0.80 23.57
N ALA A 94 20.59 -0.20 22.73
CA ALA A 94 22.02 -0.29 22.90
C ALA A 94 22.47 0.97 23.64
N HIS A 95 22.90 0.77 24.88
CA HIS A 95 23.68 1.73 25.65
C HIS A 95 24.93 2.14 24.86
N ASP A 96 25.21 3.44 24.78
CA ASP A 96 26.52 3.90 25.21
C ASP A 96 26.45 5.30 25.81
N GLU A 97 27.18 5.45 26.90
CA GLU A 97 27.27 6.63 27.74
C GLU A 97 28.25 7.63 27.11
N THR A 98 27.92 8.91 27.10
CA THR A 98 28.76 10.00 27.62
C THR A 98 28.02 11.32 27.50
N GLY A 99 27.88 12.00 28.63
CA GLY A 99 26.94 13.10 28.81
C GLY A 99 27.42 14.47 28.34
N ASP A 100 26.47 15.40 28.25
CA ASP A 100 26.52 16.58 29.11
C ASP A 100 25.11 17.17 29.29
N ARG A 101 24.98 17.93 30.38
CA ARG A 101 23.76 18.33 31.08
C ARG A 101 22.91 19.41 30.39
N LEU A 102 21.61 19.33 30.69
CA LEU A 102 20.63 20.40 30.92
C LEU A 102 21.08 21.84 30.59
N ALA A 103 20.41 22.46 29.61
CA ALA A 103 19.68 23.73 29.77
C ALA A 103 19.07 24.15 28.43
N GLY A 104 17.74 24.19 28.34
CA GLY A 104 17.05 24.69 27.15
C GLY A 104 15.55 24.35 27.11
N PHE A 105 14.86 24.33 28.26
CA PHE A 105 13.41 24.42 28.25
C PHE A 105 13.03 25.82 27.76
N LEU A 106 12.01 25.88 26.90
CA LEU A 106 11.45 27.05 26.19
C LEU A 106 12.02 27.26 24.78
N SER A 107 11.59 26.41 23.85
CA SER A 107 11.36 26.84 22.46
C SER A 107 10.18 26.06 21.90
N SER A 108 9.38 26.78 21.12
CA SER A 108 8.22 26.36 20.35
C SER A 108 8.45 25.06 19.57
N ASP A 109 7.90 23.95 20.06
CA ASP A 109 7.66 22.79 19.20
C ASP A 109 6.24 22.93 18.63
N SER A 110 6.19 23.69 17.53
CA SER A 110 5.34 23.30 16.43
C SER A 110 5.50 21.80 16.21
N ARG A 111 4.50 21.01 16.61
CA ARG A 111 4.29 19.68 16.05
C ARG A 111 3.85 19.85 14.60
N THR A 112 4.78 20.32 13.79
CA THR A 112 4.74 20.16 12.35
C THR A 112 4.58 18.67 12.09
N LEU A 113 3.48 18.28 11.45
CA LEU A 113 3.38 17.07 10.61
C LEU A 113 4.33 17.13 9.40
N VAL A 114 5.43 17.91 9.49
CA VAL A 114 6.45 18.06 8.46
C VAL A 114 7.55 17.06 8.72
N GLY A 115 7.24 15.85 8.28
CA GLY A 115 8.21 14.84 7.90
C GLY A 115 7.67 14.05 6.72
N ALA A 116 6.92 14.69 5.80
CA ALA A 116 6.60 14.09 4.51
C ALA A 116 7.91 13.55 3.95
N PRO A 117 8.04 12.26 3.59
CA PRO A 117 9.28 11.71 3.08
C PRO A 117 9.65 12.44 1.79
N HIS A 118 10.48 13.49 1.94
CA HIS A 118 11.13 14.18 0.85
C HIS A 118 12.10 13.15 0.26
N GLY A 119 11.64 12.38 -0.73
CA GLY A 119 12.44 11.34 -1.40
C GLY A 119 11.68 10.13 -1.92
N ALA A 120 10.40 9.95 -1.56
CA ALA A 120 9.57 8.88 -2.10
C ALA A 120 9.27 9.12 -3.60
N SER A 121 10.04 8.45 -4.46
CA SER A 121 10.01 8.57 -5.91
C SER A 121 10.10 7.20 -6.57
N GLY A 122 9.74 7.11 -7.85
CA GLY A 122 9.75 5.87 -8.62
C GLY A 122 8.35 5.25 -8.78
N PRO A 123 8.25 4.08 -9.42
CA PRO A 123 7.00 3.58 -9.98
C PRO A 123 5.91 3.25 -8.95
N ALA A 124 6.24 3.17 -7.66
CA ALA A 124 5.28 2.96 -6.58
C ALA A 124 4.66 4.27 -6.04
N TYR A 125 5.10 5.43 -6.53
CA TYR A 125 4.64 6.73 -6.10
C TYR A 125 4.11 7.54 -7.28
N ILE A 126 2.97 8.20 -7.08
CA ILE A 126 2.38 9.09 -8.08
C ILE A 126 3.06 10.45 -7.97
N ASP A 127 3.57 10.99 -9.08
CA ASP A 127 4.27 12.27 -9.07
C ASP A 127 3.32 13.46 -8.89
N GLY A 128 3.77 14.47 -8.14
CA GLY A 128 3.06 15.74 -7.99
C GLY A 128 1.74 15.67 -7.20
N VAL A 129 1.64 14.73 -6.25
CA VAL A 129 0.47 14.55 -5.37
C VAL A 129 0.82 14.86 -3.91
N THR A 130 -0.20 15.14 -3.08
CA THR A 130 0.01 15.39 -1.64
C THR A 130 0.50 14.11 -0.94
N ARG A 131 1.48 14.22 -0.04
CA ARG A 131 1.96 13.10 0.79
C ARG A 131 1.38 13.20 2.18
N PHE A 132 0.80 12.11 2.68
CA PHE A 132 0.19 12.06 4.01
C PHE A 132 0.88 11.05 4.92
N GLY A 133 0.92 11.34 6.22
CA GLY A 133 1.54 10.48 7.23
C GLY A 133 3.03 10.22 6.98
N ASP A 134 3.57 9.18 7.61
CA ASP A 134 4.99 8.79 7.52
C ASP A 134 5.30 7.88 6.32
N GLN A 135 4.32 7.66 5.45
CA GLN A 135 4.34 6.74 4.30
C GLN A 135 4.43 5.23 4.65
N ARG A 136 4.22 4.84 5.91
CA ARG A 136 4.32 3.45 6.39
C ARG A 136 2.97 2.86 6.77
N ILE A 137 2.16 2.61 5.74
CA ILE A 137 0.77 2.14 5.91
C ILE A 137 0.58 0.62 5.83
N GLY A 138 1.62 -0.15 5.52
CA GLY A 138 1.50 -1.59 5.43
C GLY A 138 2.82 -2.26 5.09
N GLY A 139 2.76 -3.47 4.54
CA GLY A 139 3.95 -4.26 4.26
C GLY A 139 3.83 -5.07 2.97
N ALA A 140 4.67 -6.10 2.86
CA ALA A 140 4.69 -6.95 1.68
C ALA A 140 3.31 -7.56 1.35
N MET A 141 3.05 -7.72 0.06
CA MET A 141 1.93 -8.49 -0.46
C MET A 141 2.14 -9.98 -0.19
N ASP A 142 1.06 -10.70 0.12
CA ASP A 142 1.12 -12.13 0.47
C ASP A 142 1.25 -13.00 -0.77
N THR A 143 0.65 -12.56 -1.88
CA THR A 143 0.61 -13.32 -3.14
C THR A 143 1.11 -12.49 -4.32
N PRO A 144 2.39 -12.07 -4.32
CA PRO A 144 2.92 -11.12 -5.30
C PRO A 144 2.97 -11.65 -6.76
N LEU A 145 2.70 -12.93 -6.97
CA LEU A 145 2.60 -13.57 -8.29
C LEU A 145 1.17 -13.65 -8.82
N GLU A 146 0.17 -13.37 -7.98
CA GLU A 146 -1.24 -13.36 -8.37
C GLU A 146 -1.61 -12.07 -9.11
N PRO A 147 -2.76 -12.04 -9.82
CA PRO A 147 -3.17 -10.89 -10.60
C PRO A 147 -3.22 -9.56 -9.80
N PRO A 148 -2.79 -8.43 -10.38
CA PRO A 148 -2.86 -7.13 -9.71
C PRO A 148 -4.30 -6.59 -9.67
N ARG A 149 -4.62 -5.78 -8.65
CA ARG A 149 -5.97 -5.22 -8.49
C ARG A 149 -5.99 -3.83 -7.85
N ALA A 150 -7.08 -3.11 -8.13
CA ALA A 150 -7.44 -1.86 -7.48
C ALA A 150 -8.79 -2.01 -6.77
N VAL A 151 -8.89 -1.46 -5.57
CA VAL A 151 -10.09 -1.49 -4.75
C VAL A 151 -10.55 -0.07 -4.47
N TRP A 152 -11.81 0.19 -4.82
CA TRP A 152 -12.42 1.51 -4.72
C TRP A 152 -13.34 1.57 -3.51
N HIS A 153 -13.12 2.59 -2.71
CA HIS A 153 -13.86 2.92 -1.52
C HIS A 153 -14.48 4.31 -1.65
N THR A 154 -15.52 4.56 -0.87
CA THR A 154 -15.97 5.92 -0.57
C THR A 154 -15.83 6.19 0.92
N THR A 155 -15.30 7.36 1.24
CA THR A 155 -15.06 7.79 2.63
C THR A 155 -16.33 8.02 3.46
N GLU A 156 -17.51 7.88 2.84
CA GLU A 156 -18.82 8.25 3.40
C GLU A 156 -18.83 9.66 4.01
N SER A 157 -18.18 10.59 3.31
CA SER A 157 -18.05 12.00 3.68
C SER A 157 -18.46 12.91 2.51
N PRO A 158 -18.65 14.22 2.75
CA PRO A 158 -18.79 15.19 1.65
C PRO A 158 -17.55 15.24 0.76
N ALA A 159 -17.74 15.71 -0.48
CA ALA A 159 -16.63 15.96 -1.40
C ALA A 159 -16.37 17.47 -1.52
N GLY A 160 -15.17 17.91 -1.13
CA GLY A 160 -14.78 19.32 -1.19
C GLY A 160 -13.33 19.56 -0.75
N ALA A 161 -12.81 20.78 -0.97
CA ALA A 161 -11.42 21.14 -0.66
C ALA A 161 -11.11 21.03 0.84
N GLY A 162 -12.00 21.56 1.69
CA GLY A 162 -11.84 21.55 3.15
C GLY A 162 -11.85 20.16 3.76
N TYR A 163 -12.56 19.21 3.15
CA TYR A 163 -12.65 17.84 3.67
C TYR A 163 -11.45 16.96 3.30
N PHE A 164 -10.70 17.29 2.26
CA PHE A 164 -9.67 16.39 1.73
C PHE A 164 -8.58 16.08 2.75
N THR A 165 -8.07 17.11 3.43
CA THR A 165 -7.00 16.94 4.41
C THR A 165 -7.52 16.44 5.75
N SER A 166 -8.69 16.88 6.22
CA SER A 166 -9.27 16.38 7.48
C SER A 166 -9.68 14.92 7.38
N VAL A 167 -10.27 14.49 6.25
CA VAL A 167 -10.52 13.06 6.02
C VAL A 167 -9.20 12.28 5.98
N ALA A 168 -8.13 12.83 5.40
CA ALA A 168 -6.82 12.19 5.46
C ALA A 168 -6.28 12.07 6.90
N ALA A 169 -6.45 13.10 7.73
CA ALA A 169 -6.11 13.08 9.15
C ALA A 169 -6.90 11.99 9.91
N TYR A 170 -8.21 11.93 9.67
CA TYR A 170 -9.08 10.90 10.21
C TYR A 170 -8.55 9.50 9.88
N LEU A 171 -8.25 9.24 8.60
CA LEU A 171 -7.78 7.93 8.14
C LEU A 171 -6.46 7.53 8.82
N ILE A 172 -5.56 8.48 9.09
CA ILE A 172 -4.31 8.25 9.84
C ILE A 172 -4.59 7.94 11.30
N ARG A 173 -5.42 8.73 11.98
CA ARG A 173 -5.72 8.54 13.40
C ARG A 173 -6.50 7.25 13.65
N ALA A 174 -7.51 7.02 12.84
CA ALA A 174 -8.24 5.76 12.77
C ALA A 174 -7.42 4.66 12.10
N GLY A 175 -6.19 4.95 11.64
CA GLY A 175 -5.19 4.11 10.96
C GLY A 175 -5.78 3.01 10.08
N VAL A 176 -6.69 3.44 9.24
CA VAL A 176 -7.34 2.70 8.17
C VAL A 176 -6.86 3.30 6.84
N GLU A 177 -5.61 3.74 6.78
CA GLU A 177 -5.09 4.48 5.64
C GLU A 177 -5.15 3.61 4.37
N PRO A 178 -5.71 4.14 3.27
CA PRO A 178 -5.57 3.56 1.94
C PRO A 178 -4.17 3.90 1.38
N GLN A 179 -3.81 3.36 0.21
CA GLN A 179 -2.64 3.91 -0.49
C GLN A 179 -2.95 5.31 -1.03
N VAL A 180 -4.16 5.53 -1.52
CA VAL A 180 -4.55 6.76 -2.23
C VAL A 180 -5.85 7.33 -1.67
N ILE A 181 -5.93 8.66 -1.61
CA ILE A 181 -7.19 9.41 -1.44
C ILE A 181 -7.38 10.40 -2.60
N TYR A 182 -8.60 10.50 -3.11
CA TYR A 182 -8.94 11.37 -4.24
C TYR A 182 -10.20 12.20 -3.95
N CYS A 183 -10.17 13.50 -4.26
CA CYS A 183 -11.33 14.38 -4.22
C CYS A 183 -11.86 14.65 -5.64
N PRO A 184 -13.04 14.13 -6.02
CA PRO A 184 -13.58 14.29 -7.37
C PRO A 184 -13.99 15.74 -7.69
N VAL A 185 -14.38 16.52 -6.68
CA VAL A 185 -14.79 17.92 -6.84
C VAL A 185 -13.60 18.80 -7.20
N THR A 186 -12.51 18.72 -6.44
CA THR A 186 -11.34 19.59 -6.59
C THR A 186 -10.22 19.00 -7.44
N ASP A 187 -10.35 17.73 -7.86
CA ASP A 187 -9.28 16.96 -8.50
C ASP A 187 -8.02 16.84 -7.62
N ARG A 188 -8.14 16.93 -6.30
CA ARG A 188 -6.99 16.71 -5.41
C ARG A 188 -6.70 15.23 -5.25
N LEU A 189 -5.41 14.88 -5.28
CA LEU A 189 -4.92 13.51 -5.13
C LEU A 189 -3.83 13.46 -4.07
N GLY A 190 -3.92 12.45 -3.22
CA GLY A 190 -3.04 12.26 -2.07
C GLY A 190 -2.64 10.80 -1.93
N GLN A 191 -1.48 10.58 -1.33
CA GLN A 191 -0.92 9.25 -1.18
C GLN A 191 -0.35 9.08 0.23
N PHE A 192 -0.74 8.00 0.92
CA PHE A 192 -0.27 7.66 2.27
C PHE A 192 0.84 6.62 2.25
N GLY A 193 1.17 6.03 1.10
CA GLY A 193 2.23 5.04 1.01
C GLY A 193 2.36 4.42 -0.38
N PRO A 194 3.37 3.57 -0.60
CA PRO A 194 3.70 3.04 -1.92
C PRO A 194 2.62 2.07 -2.44
N LEU A 195 2.31 2.18 -3.73
CA LEU A 195 1.27 1.40 -4.42
C LEU A 195 1.56 -0.12 -4.48
N ASN A 196 2.82 -0.53 -4.28
CA ASN A 196 3.24 -1.93 -4.32
C ASN A 196 3.33 -2.60 -2.94
N LEU A 197 2.95 -1.90 -1.87
CA LEU A 197 2.76 -2.48 -0.54
C LEU A 197 1.28 -2.48 -0.18
N SER A 198 0.93 -3.27 0.83
CA SER A 198 -0.42 -3.29 1.39
C SER A 198 -0.77 -1.99 2.10
N SER A 199 -2.06 -1.79 2.38
CA SER A 199 -2.57 -0.72 3.25
C SER A 199 -3.67 -1.26 4.18
N ARG A 200 -4.34 -0.38 4.93
CA ARG A 200 -5.23 -0.74 6.05
C ARG A 200 -6.73 -0.49 5.80
N ALA A 201 -7.11 -0.03 4.61
CA ALA A 201 -8.51 0.30 4.30
C ALA A 201 -9.42 -0.96 4.15
N LEU A 202 -8.83 -2.12 3.87
CA LEU A 202 -9.53 -3.41 3.83
C LEU A 202 -9.30 -4.23 5.10
N LYS A 203 -10.39 -4.81 5.61
CA LYS A 203 -10.37 -5.73 6.75
C LYS A 203 -9.79 -7.08 6.34
N ASN A 204 -9.06 -7.73 7.24
CA ASN A 204 -8.76 -9.15 7.09
C ASN A 204 -10.04 -9.96 7.34
N ASP A 205 -10.39 -10.86 6.44
CA ASP A 205 -11.58 -11.71 6.57
C ASP A 205 -11.41 -12.89 7.55
N GLY A 206 -10.25 -12.98 8.20
CA GLY A 206 -9.90 -14.05 9.14
C GLY A 206 -9.40 -15.33 8.50
N THR A 207 -9.37 -15.41 7.17
CA THR A 207 -8.85 -16.55 6.40
C THR A 207 -7.64 -16.16 5.57
N GLN A 208 -7.80 -15.18 4.69
CA GLN A 208 -6.75 -14.62 3.85
C GLN A 208 -6.81 -13.10 3.94
N ARG A 209 -5.64 -12.49 4.09
CA ARG A 209 -5.52 -11.03 4.15
C ARG A 209 -5.84 -10.42 2.79
N THR A 210 -7.11 -10.03 2.60
CA THR A 210 -7.62 -9.42 1.35
C THR A 210 -6.87 -8.14 1.00
N ASN A 211 -6.44 -7.37 1.99
CA ASN A 211 -5.60 -6.17 1.83
C ASN A 211 -4.19 -6.46 1.27
N ARG A 212 -3.80 -7.74 1.16
CA ARG A 212 -2.48 -8.23 0.72
C ARG A 212 -2.55 -9.25 -0.41
N THR A 213 -3.70 -9.42 -1.04
CA THR A 213 -3.87 -10.39 -2.14
C THR A 213 -3.47 -9.76 -3.48
N GLY A 214 -2.63 -10.43 -4.27
CA GLY A 214 -2.17 -10.02 -5.60
C GLY A 214 -0.77 -9.44 -5.67
N LYS A 215 -0.26 -9.28 -6.90
CA LYS A 215 0.96 -8.51 -7.21
C LYS A 215 0.94 -7.13 -6.56
N VAL A 216 -0.21 -6.47 -6.63
CA VAL A 216 -0.57 -5.25 -5.88
C VAL A 216 -2.05 -5.31 -5.52
N CYS A 217 -2.43 -4.69 -4.41
CA CYS A 217 -3.81 -4.42 -4.00
C CYS A 217 -3.90 -2.94 -3.63
N ILE A 218 -4.08 -2.10 -4.64
CA ILE A 218 -4.14 -0.64 -4.47
C ILE A 218 -5.53 -0.30 -3.94
N GLN A 219 -5.61 0.14 -2.68
CA GLN A 219 -6.84 0.61 -2.04
C GLN A 219 -6.91 2.13 -2.20
N ILE A 220 -8.04 2.60 -2.72
CA ILE A 220 -8.29 3.99 -3.08
C ILE A 220 -9.54 4.46 -2.34
N GLU A 221 -9.39 5.49 -1.52
CA GLU A 221 -10.52 6.25 -0.98
C GLU A 221 -10.90 7.39 -1.91
N VAL A 222 -12.19 7.54 -2.16
CA VAL A 222 -12.74 8.69 -2.88
C VAL A 222 -13.65 9.47 -1.95
N LEU A 223 -13.44 10.78 -1.84
CA LEU A 223 -14.37 11.65 -1.13
C LEU A 223 -15.75 11.60 -1.80
N GLY A 224 -16.77 11.30 -1.01
CA GLY A 224 -18.11 11.03 -1.50
C GLY A 224 -18.81 9.95 -0.70
N ARG A 225 -19.98 9.55 -1.19
CA ARG A 225 -20.87 8.59 -0.52
C ARG A 225 -21.34 7.55 -1.52
N ALA A 226 -21.43 6.30 -1.10
CA ALA A 226 -21.95 5.21 -1.92
C ALA A 226 -23.41 5.48 -2.36
N ALA A 227 -24.22 6.10 -1.49
CA ALA A 227 -25.59 6.49 -1.79
C ALA A 227 -25.72 7.61 -2.85
N SER A 228 -24.63 8.28 -3.18
CA SER A 228 -24.57 9.33 -4.21
C SER A 228 -23.27 9.18 -4.99
N PRO A 229 -23.18 8.18 -5.90
CA PRO A 229 -21.94 7.84 -6.57
C PRO A 229 -21.32 9.05 -7.26
N TRP A 230 -20.05 9.32 -6.92
CA TRP A 230 -19.33 10.53 -7.33
C TRP A 230 -19.11 10.65 -8.85
N THR A 231 -19.26 9.56 -9.58
CA THR A 231 -19.14 9.51 -11.05
C THR A 231 -20.32 10.17 -11.77
N LYS A 232 -21.44 10.42 -11.07
CA LYS A 232 -22.60 11.11 -11.66
C LYS A 232 -22.26 12.55 -12.04
N GLY A 233 -22.23 12.85 -13.33
CA GLY A 233 -21.87 14.18 -13.85
C GLY A 233 -20.38 14.49 -13.76
N PHE A 234 -19.54 13.50 -13.47
CA PHE A 234 -18.09 13.65 -13.43
C PHE A 234 -17.50 13.59 -14.85
N ASP A 235 -16.70 14.59 -15.22
CA ASP A 235 -15.93 14.58 -16.47
C ASP A 235 -14.47 14.16 -16.22
N PRO A 236 -14.08 12.91 -16.52
CA PRO A 236 -12.70 12.44 -16.30
C PRO A 236 -11.68 13.17 -17.20
N LYS A 237 -12.10 13.82 -18.29
CA LYS A 237 -11.19 14.55 -19.19
C LYS A 237 -10.72 15.87 -18.58
N ALA A 238 -11.55 16.49 -17.76
CA ALA A 238 -11.26 17.74 -17.06
C ALA A 238 -10.43 17.55 -15.76
N LYS A 239 -10.00 16.31 -15.47
CA LYS A 239 -9.46 15.90 -14.17
C LYS A 239 -8.05 15.30 -14.33
N PRO A 240 -7.00 16.14 -14.47
CA PRO A 240 -5.63 15.68 -14.70
C PRO A 240 -5.10 14.77 -13.58
N ASN A 241 -5.43 15.01 -12.31
CA ASN A 241 -4.97 14.12 -11.24
C ASN A 241 -5.73 12.79 -11.22
N PHE A 242 -7.02 12.77 -11.55
CA PHE A 242 -7.71 11.51 -11.82
C PHE A 242 -7.04 10.69 -12.94
N GLN A 243 -6.64 11.36 -14.04
CA GLN A 243 -5.90 10.71 -15.12
C GLN A 243 -4.53 10.17 -14.66
N ARG A 244 -3.82 10.90 -13.78
CA ARG A 244 -2.58 10.43 -13.16
C ARG A 244 -2.81 9.18 -12.31
N LEU A 245 -3.87 9.15 -11.50
CA LEU A 245 -4.25 7.99 -10.70
C LEU A 245 -4.48 6.76 -11.59
N LEU A 246 -5.30 6.88 -12.64
CA LEU A 246 -5.55 5.77 -13.56
C LEU A 246 -4.28 5.33 -14.30
N THR A 247 -3.41 6.26 -14.66
CA THR A 247 -2.11 5.95 -15.28
C THR A 247 -1.23 5.13 -14.33
N ALA A 248 -1.17 5.51 -13.05
CA ALA A 248 -0.42 4.77 -12.04
C ALA A 248 -0.98 3.35 -11.81
N ILE A 249 -2.30 3.22 -11.70
CA ILE A 249 -3.00 1.92 -11.60
C ILE A 249 -2.61 1.00 -12.76
N ARG A 250 -2.69 1.51 -14.00
CA ARG A 250 -2.32 0.77 -15.21
C ARG A 250 -0.84 0.41 -15.26
N ALA A 251 0.04 1.28 -14.78
CA ALA A 251 1.49 1.01 -14.72
C ALA A 251 1.83 -0.19 -13.80
N HIS A 252 0.99 -0.52 -12.83
CA HIS A 252 1.13 -1.74 -12.02
C HIS A 252 0.61 -3.01 -12.71
N GLY A 253 0.01 -2.88 -13.89
CA GLY A 253 -0.53 -3.98 -14.70
C GLY A 253 -1.96 -4.36 -14.36
N ILE A 254 -2.70 -3.49 -13.67
CA ILE A 254 -4.12 -3.70 -13.34
C ILE A 254 -4.93 -3.54 -14.63
N PRO A 255 -5.67 -4.57 -15.08
CA PRO A 255 -6.45 -4.49 -16.31
C PRO A 255 -7.72 -3.65 -16.12
N ASP A 256 -8.14 -2.98 -17.19
CA ASP A 256 -9.34 -2.13 -17.22
C ASP A 256 -10.64 -2.97 -17.32
N VAL A 257 -10.85 -3.85 -16.34
CA VAL A 257 -12.01 -4.74 -16.24
C VAL A 257 -12.55 -4.79 -14.83
N TRP A 258 -13.85 -5.09 -14.70
CA TRP A 258 -14.54 -5.34 -13.45
C TRP A 258 -14.94 -6.81 -13.35
N PRO A 259 -14.14 -7.67 -12.71
CA PRO A 259 -14.35 -9.12 -12.75
C PRO A 259 -15.66 -9.60 -12.12
N VAL A 260 -16.25 -8.80 -11.23
CA VAL A 260 -17.55 -9.05 -10.57
C VAL A 260 -18.65 -8.15 -11.16
N GLY A 261 -18.38 -7.48 -12.29
CA GLY A 261 -19.28 -6.49 -12.87
C GLY A 261 -19.33 -5.18 -12.08
N ALA A 262 -20.34 -4.36 -12.38
CA ALA A 262 -20.51 -3.06 -11.73
C ALA A 262 -20.79 -3.20 -10.23
N PRO A 263 -20.23 -2.31 -9.39
CA PRO A 263 -20.60 -2.24 -7.98
C PRO A 263 -22.12 -2.01 -7.77
N PRO A 264 -22.70 -2.53 -6.67
CA PRO A 264 -24.12 -2.50 -6.42
C PRO A 264 -24.64 -1.08 -6.17
N ALA A 265 -25.88 -0.81 -6.59
CA ALA A 265 -26.52 0.49 -6.40
C ALA A 265 -27.05 0.73 -4.98
N THR A 266 -27.20 -0.32 -4.17
CA THR A 266 -27.73 -0.24 -2.80
C THR A 266 -27.01 -1.21 -1.89
N ALA A 267 -27.02 -0.92 -0.58
CA ALA A 267 -26.50 -1.83 0.43
C ALA A 267 -27.16 -3.21 0.40
N ALA A 268 -28.48 -3.27 0.16
CA ALA A 268 -29.22 -4.52 0.08
C ALA A 268 -28.81 -5.40 -1.12
N ALA A 269 -28.31 -4.79 -2.20
CA ALA A 269 -27.81 -5.50 -3.37
C ALA A 269 -26.34 -5.95 -3.24
N ALA A 270 -25.63 -5.53 -2.20
CA ALA A 270 -24.22 -5.87 -1.97
C ALA A 270 -24.03 -7.27 -1.36
N THR A 271 -24.50 -8.30 -2.07
CA THR A 271 -24.49 -9.70 -1.60
C THR A 271 -23.41 -10.55 -2.26
N GLU A 272 -22.95 -10.19 -3.46
CA GLU A 272 -21.97 -10.97 -4.23
C GLU A 272 -20.52 -10.63 -3.88
N ARG A 273 -19.84 -11.55 -3.19
CA ARG A 273 -18.41 -11.43 -2.79
C ARG A 273 -17.61 -12.70 -3.13
N PRO A 274 -17.43 -13.03 -4.43
CA PRO A 274 -16.90 -14.32 -4.86
C PRO A 274 -15.38 -14.44 -4.63
N ARG A 275 -14.97 -15.24 -3.63
CA ARG A 275 -13.55 -15.49 -3.28
C ARG A 275 -12.73 -16.01 -4.46
N VAL A 276 -13.24 -16.99 -5.20
CA VAL A 276 -12.55 -17.55 -6.37
C VAL A 276 -12.24 -16.47 -7.41
N THR A 277 -13.17 -15.55 -7.67
CA THR A 277 -12.94 -14.43 -8.59
C THR A 277 -11.92 -13.45 -8.03
N TRP A 278 -11.97 -13.13 -6.74
CA TRP A 278 -11.01 -12.25 -6.06
C TRP A 278 -9.57 -12.77 -6.12
N GLU A 279 -9.38 -14.08 -5.95
CA GLU A 279 -8.05 -14.72 -5.95
C GLU A 279 -7.49 -14.86 -7.37
N ASN A 280 -8.34 -15.13 -8.37
CA ASN A 280 -7.90 -15.55 -9.71
C ASN A 280 -8.00 -14.48 -10.80
N LYS A 281 -8.63 -13.34 -10.55
CA LYS A 281 -8.82 -12.28 -11.55
C LYS A 281 -8.21 -10.97 -11.06
N GLY A 282 -7.50 -10.30 -11.97
CA GLY A 282 -7.03 -8.94 -11.74
C GLY A 282 -8.04 -7.95 -12.33
N GLY A 283 -8.04 -6.73 -11.80
CA GLY A 283 -8.93 -5.68 -12.27
C GLY A 283 -9.38 -4.75 -11.15
N HIS A 284 -10.52 -4.11 -11.38
CA HIS A 284 -11.14 -3.17 -10.46
C HIS A 284 -12.24 -3.86 -9.66
N TYR A 285 -12.30 -3.53 -8.38
CA TYR A 285 -13.29 -4.03 -7.43
C TYR A 285 -13.79 -2.89 -6.55
N GLY A 286 -15.05 -2.92 -6.17
CA GLY A 286 -15.57 -2.12 -5.07
C GLY A 286 -15.35 -2.85 -3.76
N HIS A 287 -15.26 -2.13 -2.64
CA HIS A 287 -15.25 -2.72 -1.30
C HIS A 287 -16.40 -3.74 -1.15
N SER A 288 -17.58 -3.41 -1.67
CA SER A 288 -18.78 -4.25 -1.69
C SER A 288 -18.60 -5.65 -2.28
N GLN A 289 -17.61 -5.85 -3.15
CA GLN A 289 -17.42 -7.08 -3.94
C GLN A 289 -16.33 -8.00 -3.36
N ILE A 290 -15.70 -7.61 -2.24
CA ILE A 290 -14.55 -8.33 -1.67
C ILE A 290 -14.99 -9.29 -0.57
N PRO A 291 -14.48 -10.53 -0.53
CA PRO A 291 -14.76 -11.49 0.53
C PRO A 291 -14.51 -10.94 1.94
N GLY A 292 -15.44 -11.25 2.85
CA GLY A 292 -15.34 -10.93 4.28
C GLY A 292 -15.31 -9.45 4.65
N GLN A 293 -15.59 -8.56 3.70
CA GLN A 293 -15.91 -7.17 4.00
C GLN A 293 -17.38 -7.05 4.41
N ASP A 294 -17.77 -5.92 5.01
CA ASP A 294 -19.12 -5.65 5.50
C ASP A 294 -19.72 -4.36 4.95
N HIS A 295 -18.95 -3.54 4.24
CA HIS A 295 -19.43 -2.30 3.63
C HIS A 295 -19.84 -2.49 2.16
N TRP A 296 -20.63 -1.54 1.65
CA TRP A 296 -21.23 -1.58 0.30
C TRP A 296 -20.72 -0.48 -0.64
N ASP A 297 -19.75 0.32 -0.18
CA ASP A 297 -19.05 1.30 -0.99
C ASP A 297 -18.33 0.63 -2.18
N PRO A 298 -18.14 1.35 -3.30
CA PRO A 298 -18.34 2.79 -3.52
C PRO A 298 -19.76 3.17 -4.03
N GLY A 299 -20.73 2.25 -3.93
CA GLY A 299 -22.02 2.38 -4.61
C GLY A 299 -21.87 2.24 -6.13
N ALA A 300 -22.96 2.44 -6.88
CA ALA A 300 -22.99 2.26 -8.34
C ALA A 300 -22.21 3.35 -9.10
N ILE A 301 -20.88 3.32 -8.98
CA ILE A 301 -19.98 4.12 -9.79
C ILE A 301 -20.03 3.67 -11.25
N ASP A 302 -19.94 4.61 -12.18
CA ASP A 302 -19.91 4.32 -13.60
C ASP A 302 -18.59 3.62 -13.98
N THR A 303 -18.68 2.35 -14.37
CA THR A 303 -17.54 1.52 -14.78
C THR A 303 -16.93 1.97 -16.11
N GLU A 304 -17.64 2.80 -16.89
CA GLU A 304 -17.11 3.45 -18.09
C GLU A 304 -16.26 4.69 -17.76
N ILE A 305 -16.30 5.17 -16.51
CA ILE A 305 -15.45 6.26 -15.97
C ILE A 305 -14.30 5.70 -15.13
N VAL A 306 -14.55 4.63 -14.38
CA VAL A 306 -13.54 3.96 -13.55
C VAL A 306 -13.34 2.53 -14.05
N PRO A 307 -12.20 2.16 -14.63
CA PRO A 307 -11.04 3.02 -14.95
C PRO A 307 -11.21 3.86 -16.22
N GLY A 308 -12.39 3.85 -16.83
CA GLY A 308 -12.60 4.46 -18.14
C GLY A 308 -12.81 3.37 -19.19
N ARG A 309 -13.36 3.74 -20.34
CA ARG A 309 -13.19 2.89 -21.54
C ARG A 309 -11.70 2.61 -21.73
N PRO A 310 -11.32 1.38 -22.13
CA PRO A 310 -9.98 1.12 -22.62
C PRO A 310 -9.69 2.16 -23.69
N ARG A 311 -8.70 3.03 -23.45
CA ARG A 311 -8.28 4.00 -24.45
C ARG A 311 -7.92 3.20 -25.71
N PRO A 312 -8.56 3.41 -26.88
CA PRO A 312 -7.96 2.94 -28.12
C PRO A 312 -6.58 3.58 -28.17
N ALA A 313 -5.53 2.76 -28.19
CA ALA A 313 -4.15 3.23 -28.08
C ALA A 313 -3.95 4.45 -28.99
N ASP A 314 -3.76 5.63 -28.39
CA ASP A 314 -3.60 6.88 -29.13
C ASP A 314 -2.41 6.70 -30.08
N GLY A 315 -2.64 6.99 -31.36
CA GLY A 315 -1.78 6.68 -32.51
C GLY A 315 -0.42 7.40 -32.58
N GLY A 316 0.35 7.40 -31.49
CA GLY A 316 1.79 7.28 -31.65
C GLY A 316 2.06 5.89 -32.18
N THR A 317 2.85 5.75 -33.24
CA THR A 317 3.30 4.47 -33.80
C THR A 317 3.89 3.58 -32.70
N ALA A 318 3.02 2.83 -32.03
CA ALA A 318 3.33 1.55 -31.46
C ALA A 318 3.79 0.71 -32.66
N PRO A 319 4.95 0.05 -32.58
CA PRO A 319 5.31 -0.88 -33.63
C PRO A 319 4.16 -1.88 -33.73
N ASP A 320 3.70 -2.10 -34.96
CA ASP A 320 2.76 -3.17 -35.29
C ASP A 320 3.26 -4.44 -34.58
N ALA A 321 2.61 -4.77 -33.47
CA ALA A 321 3.06 -5.83 -32.58
C ALA A 321 2.61 -7.14 -33.20
N GLY A 322 3.35 -7.57 -34.22
CA GLY A 322 3.13 -8.82 -34.93
C GLY A 322 2.88 -9.95 -33.95
N SER A 323 1.66 -10.48 -34.01
CA SER A 323 1.25 -11.69 -33.29
C SER A 323 2.13 -12.86 -33.74
N GLY A 324 2.96 -13.38 -32.85
CA GLY A 324 3.64 -14.65 -33.11
C GLY A 324 2.62 -15.80 -33.14
N THR A 325 2.76 -16.70 -34.10
CA THR A 325 2.05 -17.99 -34.09
C THR A 325 3.02 -19.11 -33.78
N TYR A 326 2.67 -20.01 -32.87
CA TYR A 326 3.39 -21.23 -32.57
C TYR A 326 2.69 -22.44 -33.17
N THR A 327 3.41 -23.30 -33.88
CA THR A 327 2.87 -24.58 -34.35
C THR A 327 3.25 -25.67 -33.36
N VAL A 328 2.24 -26.29 -32.73
CA VAL A 328 2.40 -27.36 -31.74
C VAL A 328 3.20 -28.52 -32.34
N LYS A 329 4.22 -29.00 -31.64
CA LYS A 329 5.08 -30.12 -32.04
C LYS A 329 4.77 -31.36 -31.20
N ALA A 330 5.23 -32.52 -31.66
CA ALA A 330 5.09 -33.76 -30.89
C ALA A 330 5.80 -33.63 -29.53
N GLY A 331 5.07 -33.91 -28.45
CA GLY A 331 5.55 -33.78 -27.07
C GLY A 331 5.30 -32.41 -26.41
N ASP A 332 4.72 -31.45 -27.13
CA ASP A 332 4.31 -30.19 -26.52
C ASP A 332 3.04 -30.33 -25.67
N THR A 333 2.96 -29.55 -24.60
CA THR A 333 1.75 -29.30 -23.81
C THR A 333 1.49 -27.79 -23.79
N LEU A 334 0.26 -27.33 -23.54
CA LEU A 334 0.04 -25.89 -23.35
C LEU A 334 0.89 -25.33 -22.22
N THR A 335 1.20 -26.13 -21.19
CA THR A 335 2.08 -25.75 -20.08
C THR A 335 3.52 -25.52 -20.56
N SER A 336 4.09 -26.42 -21.35
CA SER A 336 5.47 -26.26 -21.86
C SER A 336 5.58 -25.12 -22.87
N ILE A 337 4.56 -24.94 -23.72
CA ILE A 337 4.48 -23.82 -24.66
C ILE A 337 4.33 -22.50 -23.91
N ALA A 338 3.42 -22.42 -22.93
CA ALA A 338 3.23 -21.20 -22.13
C ALA A 338 4.53 -20.79 -21.42
N ALA A 339 5.21 -21.74 -20.79
CA ALA A 339 6.49 -21.52 -20.15
C ALA A 339 7.57 -21.04 -21.13
N ALA A 340 7.70 -21.70 -22.29
CA ALA A 340 8.69 -21.34 -23.31
C ALA A 340 8.46 -19.95 -23.92
N HIS A 341 7.21 -19.48 -23.94
CA HIS A 341 6.81 -18.22 -24.55
C HIS A 341 6.43 -17.14 -23.53
N GLY A 342 6.78 -17.32 -22.25
CA GLY A 342 6.62 -16.28 -21.22
C GLY A 342 5.17 -15.89 -20.95
N THR A 343 4.23 -16.84 -21.11
CA THR A 343 2.79 -16.66 -20.89
C THR A 343 2.24 -17.74 -19.96
N THR A 344 0.92 -17.83 -19.80
CA THR A 344 0.25 -18.87 -18.99
C THR A 344 -0.67 -19.72 -19.85
N VAL A 345 -0.95 -20.94 -19.39
CA VAL A 345 -1.94 -21.84 -20.02
C VAL A 345 -3.28 -21.13 -20.17
N ALA A 346 -3.73 -20.41 -19.14
CA ALA A 346 -4.98 -19.66 -19.17
C ALA A 346 -5.02 -18.57 -20.27
N VAL A 347 -3.89 -17.89 -20.52
CA VAL A 347 -3.78 -16.92 -21.62
C VAL A 347 -3.78 -17.61 -22.98
N LEU A 348 -3.10 -18.76 -23.11
CA LEU A 348 -3.13 -19.53 -24.36
C LEU A 348 -4.53 -20.08 -24.66
N LEU A 349 -5.24 -20.60 -23.65
CA LEU A 349 -6.61 -21.09 -23.78
C LEU A 349 -7.56 -19.98 -24.25
N SER A 350 -7.53 -18.83 -23.57
CA SER A 350 -8.41 -17.70 -23.88
C SER A 350 -8.09 -17.09 -25.25
N LEU A 351 -6.82 -16.93 -25.60
CA LEU A 351 -6.38 -16.32 -26.86
C LEU A 351 -6.70 -17.19 -28.09
N ASN A 352 -6.76 -18.51 -27.89
CA ASN A 352 -6.99 -19.49 -28.94
C ASN A 352 -8.39 -20.11 -28.93
N GLY A 353 -9.25 -19.70 -27.99
CA GLY A 353 -10.61 -20.24 -27.86
C GLY A 353 -10.66 -21.73 -27.51
N ILE A 354 -9.63 -22.23 -26.83
CA ILE A 354 -9.52 -23.63 -26.42
C ILE A 354 -10.14 -23.77 -25.03
N LYS A 355 -10.98 -24.78 -24.83
CA LYS A 355 -11.72 -24.97 -23.58
C LYS A 355 -10.97 -25.87 -22.60
N ASP A 356 -10.24 -26.85 -23.11
CA ASP A 356 -9.44 -27.79 -22.32
C ASP A 356 -7.97 -27.76 -22.77
N ALA A 357 -7.05 -27.73 -21.80
CA ALA A 357 -5.62 -27.66 -22.09
C ALA A 357 -5.05 -28.92 -22.74
N ASP A 358 -5.76 -30.04 -22.61
CA ASP A 358 -5.39 -31.33 -23.18
C ASP A 358 -5.94 -31.54 -24.60
N GLU A 359 -6.73 -30.59 -25.12
CA GLU A 359 -7.32 -30.67 -26.48
C GLU A 359 -6.39 -30.18 -27.61
N ILE A 360 -5.12 -29.86 -27.31
CA ILE A 360 -4.18 -29.44 -28.36
C ILE A 360 -3.68 -30.60 -29.21
N SER A 361 -3.56 -30.37 -30.52
CA SER A 361 -3.05 -31.36 -31.47
C SER A 361 -1.72 -30.93 -32.09
N VAL A 362 -0.84 -31.89 -32.36
CA VAL A 362 0.40 -31.65 -33.13
C VAL A 362 0.04 -31.04 -34.49
N GLY A 363 0.71 -29.96 -34.86
CA GLY A 363 0.44 -29.18 -36.07
C GLY A 363 -0.56 -28.04 -35.88
N GLN A 364 -1.26 -27.96 -34.74
CA GLN A 364 -2.16 -26.85 -34.43
C GLN A 364 -1.39 -25.54 -34.32
N LYS A 365 -1.90 -24.48 -34.95
CA LYS A 365 -1.35 -23.13 -34.82
C LYS A 365 -2.00 -22.42 -33.64
N LEU A 366 -1.21 -22.13 -32.62
CA LEU A 366 -1.58 -21.30 -31.49
C LEU A 366 -1.10 -19.86 -31.73
N ARG A 367 -2.01 -18.92 -31.55
CA ARG A 367 -1.71 -17.52 -31.36
C ARG A 367 -1.02 -17.37 -30.00
N LEU A 368 0.13 -16.71 -30.00
CA LEU A 368 0.82 -16.31 -28.78
C LEU A 368 0.45 -14.85 -28.45
N PRO A 369 0.38 -14.49 -27.16
CA PRO A 369 0.22 -13.08 -26.80
C PRO A 369 1.43 -12.30 -27.33
N ALA A 370 1.21 -11.03 -27.68
CA ALA A 370 2.31 -10.13 -28.00
C ALA A 370 3.33 -10.20 -26.85
N ALA A 371 4.61 -10.34 -27.17
CA ALA A 371 5.66 -10.42 -26.18
C ALA A 371 5.63 -9.13 -25.33
N GLY A 372 4.98 -9.19 -24.17
CA GLY A 372 5.29 -8.30 -23.07
C GLY A 372 6.76 -8.50 -22.71
N PRO A 373 7.42 -7.51 -22.06
CA PRO A 373 8.84 -7.60 -21.75
C PRO A 373 9.11 -8.95 -21.11
N ALA A 374 9.99 -9.73 -21.75
CA ALA A 374 10.35 -11.06 -21.29
C ALA A 374 10.59 -10.99 -19.78
N LYS A 375 9.88 -11.83 -19.02
CA LYS A 375 10.06 -11.98 -17.59
C LYS A 375 11.57 -12.08 -17.33
N PRO A 376 12.19 -11.16 -16.56
CA PRO A 376 13.53 -11.39 -16.08
C PRO A 376 13.52 -12.76 -15.40
N PRO A 377 14.52 -13.63 -15.64
CA PRO A 377 14.57 -14.93 -14.96
C PRO A 377 14.30 -14.71 -13.47
N ALA A 378 13.45 -15.56 -12.87
CA ALA A 378 13.14 -15.44 -11.45
C ALA A 378 14.44 -15.19 -10.68
N PRO A 379 14.51 -14.16 -9.81
CA PRO A 379 15.77 -13.80 -9.16
C PRO A 379 16.29 -15.05 -8.45
N ARG A 380 17.43 -15.55 -8.94
CA ARG A 380 18.08 -16.75 -8.41
C ARG A 380 18.65 -16.51 -7.02
N TYR A 381 18.74 -15.23 -6.63
CA TYR A 381 19.43 -14.76 -5.45
C TYR A 381 18.52 -13.90 -4.59
N GLU A 382 18.76 -13.92 -3.28
CA GLU A 382 18.05 -13.12 -2.29
C GLU A 382 18.18 -11.62 -2.58
N PRO A 383 17.12 -10.82 -2.40
CA PRO A 383 17.24 -9.37 -2.47
C PRO A 383 18.10 -8.85 -1.30
N PHE A 384 18.73 -7.70 -1.51
CA PHE A 384 19.55 -7.08 -0.46
C PHE A 384 18.68 -6.68 0.74
N PRO A 385 18.95 -7.19 1.96
CA PRO A 385 18.13 -6.92 3.13
C PRO A 385 18.35 -5.52 3.72
N GLY A 386 19.28 -4.73 3.16
CA GLY A 386 19.68 -3.41 3.67
C GLY A 386 20.92 -3.49 4.57
N THR A 387 21.74 -2.45 4.56
CA THR A 387 23.02 -2.42 5.31
C THR A 387 22.81 -2.58 6.82
N ALA A 388 21.75 -1.97 7.37
CA ALA A 388 21.39 -2.05 8.79
C ALA A 388 20.97 -3.46 9.26
N PHE A 389 20.77 -4.40 8.32
CA PHE A 389 20.56 -5.80 8.63
C PHE A 389 21.79 -6.43 9.29
N PHE A 390 23.01 -6.03 8.88
CA PHE A 390 24.28 -6.59 9.33
C PHE A 390 24.82 -5.85 10.55
N ARG A 391 24.17 -6.05 11.69
CA ARG A 391 24.57 -5.49 12.99
C ARG A 391 24.90 -6.60 13.98
N ALA A 392 25.83 -6.32 14.89
CA ALA A 392 26.33 -7.30 15.86
C ALA A 392 25.18 -7.99 16.62
N GLY A 393 25.24 -9.31 16.73
CA GLY A 393 24.24 -10.12 17.44
C GLY A 393 22.92 -10.34 16.69
N HIS A 394 22.73 -9.77 15.50
CA HIS A 394 21.52 -10.02 14.71
C HIS A 394 21.47 -11.46 14.21
N ARG A 395 20.34 -12.16 14.40
CA ARG A 395 20.17 -13.57 14.03
C ARG A 395 19.18 -13.74 12.88
N SER A 396 19.58 -14.43 11.81
CA SER A 396 18.73 -14.77 10.67
C SER A 396 19.30 -15.95 9.86
N PRO A 397 18.47 -16.82 9.26
CA PRO A 397 18.90 -17.80 8.26
C PRO A 397 19.67 -17.18 7.08
N LEU A 398 19.41 -15.91 6.78
CA LEU A 398 20.07 -15.16 5.72
C LEU A 398 21.55 -14.86 6.04
N VAL A 399 21.90 -14.71 7.32
CA VAL A 399 23.29 -14.61 7.76
C VAL A 399 24.00 -15.95 7.52
N THR A 400 23.36 -17.06 7.87
CA THR A 400 23.90 -18.40 7.58
C THR A 400 24.11 -18.59 6.08
N ALA A 401 23.17 -18.16 5.24
CA ALA A 401 23.26 -18.26 3.78
C ALA A 401 24.43 -17.43 3.23
N LEU A 402 24.59 -16.20 3.71
CA LEU A 402 25.73 -15.34 3.37
C LEU A 402 27.05 -15.98 3.78
N GLY A 403 27.15 -16.49 5.01
CA GLY A 403 28.38 -17.11 5.49
C GLY A 403 28.73 -18.39 4.72
N LYS A 404 27.75 -19.23 4.39
CA LYS A 404 27.94 -20.38 3.51
C LYS A 404 28.45 -19.96 2.13
N ARG A 405 27.89 -18.89 1.59
CA ARG A 405 28.31 -18.37 0.30
C ARG A 405 29.73 -17.81 0.30
N LEU A 406 30.13 -17.13 1.38
CA LEU A 406 31.53 -16.70 1.57
C LEU A 406 32.48 -17.90 1.60
N VAL A 407 32.13 -18.97 2.33
CA VAL A 407 32.91 -20.22 2.34
C VAL A 407 33.03 -20.82 0.94
N GLU A 408 31.93 -20.92 0.19
CA GLU A 408 31.94 -21.42 -1.20
C GLU A 408 32.83 -20.59 -2.13
N LEU A 409 32.89 -19.27 -1.90
CA LEU A 409 33.72 -18.34 -2.67
C LEU A 409 35.19 -18.31 -2.17
N GLY A 410 35.54 -19.08 -1.13
CA GLY A 410 36.89 -19.16 -0.58
C GLY A 410 37.22 -18.14 0.53
N PHE A 411 36.22 -17.40 1.02
CA PHE A 411 36.35 -16.35 2.02
C PHE A 411 35.83 -16.79 3.39
N GLY A 412 36.15 -18.01 3.83
CA GLY A 412 35.66 -18.59 5.09
C GLY A 412 36.66 -18.60 6.25
N LYS A 413 37.87 -18.02 6.08
CA LYS A 413 39.01 -18.28 6.97
C LYS A 413 38.81 -17.83 8.42
N HIS A 414 37.91 -16.88 8.67
CA HIS A 414 37.63 -16.39 10.03
C HIS A 414 36.59 -17.25 10.77
N TYR A 415 35.97 -18.25 10.12
CA TYR A 415 35.07 -19.18 10.78
C TYR A 415 35.84 -20.32 11.47
N THR A 416 35.65 -20.49 12.77
CA THR A 416 36.21 -21.62 13.53
C THR A 416 35.32 -22.86 13.51
N SER A 417 34.00 -22.66 13.51
CA SER A 417 32.98 -23.73 13.55
C SER A 417 32.03 -23.70 12.35
N GLY A 418 32.37 -22.93 11.32
CA GLY A 418 31.50 -22.63 10.18
C GLY A 418 30.50 -21.48 10.44
N PRO A 419 29.77 -21.04 9.40
CA PRO A 419 28.83 -19.93 9.49
C PRO A 419 27.56 -20.32 10.25
N GLY A 420 27.13 -19.45 11.15
CA GLY A 420 25.91 -19.59 11.95
C GLY A 420 24.84 -18.54 11.59
N PRO A 421 23.67 -18.58 12.25
CA PRO A 421 22.60 -17.61 11.99
C PRO A 421 22.87 -16.24 12.59
N GLU A 422 23.84 -16.11 13.50
CA GLU A 422 24.17 -14.84 14.14
C GLU A 422 25.24 -14.09 13.34
N TRP A 423 25.04 -12.79 13.12
CA TRP A 423 26.04 -11.93 12.51
C TRP A 423 27.14 -11.62 13.53
N THR A 424 28.32 -12.17 13.27
CA THR A 424 29.49 -12.10 14.13
C THR A 424 30.63 -11.32 13.48
N GLU A 425 31.66 -11.05 14.27
CA GLU A 425 32.90 -10.46 13.75
C GLU A 425 33.58 -11.35 12.70
N ALA A 426 33.42 -12.68 12.78
CA ALA A 426 33.92 -13.59 11.75
C ALA A 426 33.25 -13.34 10.39
N ASP A 427 31.94 -13.11 10.36
CA ASP A 427 31.22 -12.75 9.13
C ASP A 427 31.71 -11.43 8.55
N ARG A 428 31.82 -10.40 9.40
CA ARG A 428 32.30 -9.06 9.00
C ARG A 428 33.69 -9.12 8.40
N LEU A 429 34.63 -9.83 9.04
CA LEU A 429 36.00 -9.97 8.54
C LEU A 429 36.08 -10.76 7.23
N ASN A 430 35.28 -11.82 7.08
CA ASN A 430 35.19 -12.59 5.84
C ASN A 430 34.59 -11.76 4.69
N VAL A 431 33.57 -10.94 4.96
CA VAL A 431 33.02 -9.97 3.99
C VAL A 431 34.05 -8.90 3.63
N ALA A 432 34.81 -8.39 4.59
CA ALA A 432 35.84 -7.38 4.34
C ALA A 432 36.94 -7.92 3.42
N ASP A 433 37.34 -9.18 3.61
CA ASP A 433 38.30 -9.84 2.72
C ASP A 433 37.73 -10.09 1.32
N PHE A 434 36.45 -10.46 1.23
CA PHE A 434 35.74 -10.55 -0.06
C PHE A 434 35.70 -9.21 -0.80
N GLN A 435 35.36 -8.12 -0.12
CA GLN A 435 35.33 -6.77 -0.68
C GLN A 435 36.72 -6.33 -1.14
N ARG A 436 37.77 -6.53 -0.32
CA ARG A 436 39.15 -6.18 -0.69
C ARG A 436 39.71 -6.98 -1.86
N SER A 437 39.21 -8.19 -2.08
CA SER A 437 39.61 -9.00 -3.23
C SER A 437 39.12 -8.46 -4.58
N ARG A 438 38.23 -7.46 -4.56
CA ARG A 438 37.46 -6.99 -5.71
C ARG A 438 37.60 -5.48 -5.89
N PRO A 439 38.29 -5.00 -6.94
CA PRO A 439 38.45 -3.57 -7.20
C PRO A 439 37.12 -2.81 -7.29
N GLU A 440 36.06 -3.46 -7.77
CA GLU A 440 34.72 -2.88 -7.89
C GLU A 440 34.01 -2.65 -6.55
N LEU A 441 34.49 -3.27 -5.46
CA LEU A 441 33.97 -3.17 -4.10
C LEU A 441 34.88 -2.38 -3.16
N ALA A 442 35.91 -1.71 -3.68
CA ALA A 442 36.90 -1.02 -2.84
C ALA A 442 36.30 0.05 -1.90
N GLY A 443 35.17 0.67 -2.29
CA GLY A 443 34.43 1.62 -1.45
C GLY A 443 33.64 0.99 -0.30
N ASP A 444 33.46 -0.33 -0.31
CA ASP A 444 32.69 -1.08 0.69
C ASP A 444 33.61 -1.90 1.61
N ALA A 445 34.94 -1.72 1.61
CA ALA A 445 35.91 -2.62 2.29
C ALA A 445 35.91 -2.63 3.84
N ASP A 446 34.79 -2.23 4.45
CA ASP A 446 34.55 -2.14 5.90
C ASP A 446 34.00 -3.45 6.52
N GLY A 447 33.64 -4.43 5.69
CA GLY A 447 33.08 -5.72 6.11
C GLY A 447 31.57 -5.73 6.29
N ILE A 448 30.89 -4.62 6.01
CA ILE A 448 29.43 -4.53 6.05
C ILE A 448 28.91 -4.62 4.61
N PRO A 449 28.05 -5.60 4.28
CA PRO A 449 27.49 -5.69 2.94
C PRO A 449 26.65 -4.46 2.56
N GLY A 450 27.09 -3.74 1.52
CA GLY A 450 26.26 -2.81 0.75
C GLY A 450 25.57 -3.49 -0.43
N PRO A 451 24.76 -2.77 -1.22
CA PRO A 451 24.06 -3.33 -2.39
C PRO A 451 25.00 -4.01 -3.40
N LYS A 452 26.21 -3.45 -3.61
CA LYS A 452 27.20 -4.00 -4.54
C LYS A 452 27.83 -5.28 -4.00
N THR A 453 28.26 -5.29 -2.74
CA THR A 453 28.74 -6.51 -2.06
C THR A 453 27.69 -7.62 -2.12
N TRP A 454 26.43 -7.29 -1.80
CA TRP A 454 25.34 -8.26 -1.80
C TRP A 454 25.10 -8.88 -3.17
N ALA A 455 25.05 -8.05 -4.22
CA ALA A 455 24.92 -8.53 -5.60
C ALA A 455 26.11 -9.41 -6.02
N ALA A 456 27.33 -9.06 -5.61
CA ALA A 456 28.52 -9.84 -5.93
C ALA A 456 28.55 -11.22 -5.23
N LEU A 457 27.97 -11.31 -4.03
CA LEU A 457 27.88 -12.56 -3.27
C LEU A 457 26.91 -13.56 -3.92
N ASN A 458 25.86 -13.09 -4.62
CA ASN A 458 24.88 -13.96 -5.28
C ASN A 458 24.30 -15.00 -4.30
N ILE A 459 23.75 -14.54 -3.17
CA ILE A 459 23.20 -15.41 -2.11
C ILE A 459 22.01 -16.18 -2.68
N PRO A 460 22.03 -17.52 -2.78
CA PRO A 460 20.89 -18.27 -3.29
C PRO A 460 19.62 -18.03 -2.46
N LYS A 461 18.47 -18.03 -3.14
CA LYS A 461 17.17 -17.91 -2.47
C LYS A 461 16.94 -19.08 -1.48
N LEU A 462 16.60 -18.76 -0.24
CA LEU A 462 16.33 -19.67 0.88
C LEU A 462 15.01 -20.42 0.75
#